data_AF-K2C2G6-F1
#
_entry.id   AF-K2C2G6-F1
#
_cell.length_a   1.000
_cell.length_b   1.000
_cell.length_c   1.000
_cell.angle_alpha   90.00
_cell.angle_beta   90.00
_cell.angle_gamma   90.00
#
_symmetry.space_group_name_H-M   'P 1'
#
loop_
_entity.id
_entity.type
_entity.pdbx_description
1 polymer ?
#
loop_
_entity_poly.entity_id
_entity_poly.type
_entity_poly.pdbx_seq_one_letter_code
_entity_poly.pdbx_strand_id
1 'polypeptide(L)'
;MREKRNREKNPYQNMILEVLGTRPISFNPDLARALGSIAAGLFFSQLLYWWKKGENPSMIYKTVEELEEETTLSKHQQLSAQKKCVSVGVVKVFYRGIPPKRHFQIDVDKT
;
A
#
# COMPACT_ATOMS: atom_id res chain seq x y z
N MET A 1 30.62 41.62 7.80
CA MET A 1 29.94 41.09 6.60
C MET A 1 29.75 39.59 6.79
N ARG A 2 28.52 39.08 6.87
CA ARG A 2 28.27 37.63 7.01
C ARG A 2 28.24 37.00 5.62
N GLU A 3 29.23 36.17 5.33
CA GLU A 3 29.28 35.37 4.10
C GLU A 3 27.99 34.54 3.98
N LYS A 4 27.22 34.80 2.92
CA LYS A 4 26.14 33.92 2.51
C LYS A 4 26.78 32.64 1.98
N ARG A 5 26.97 31.65 2.85
CA ARG A 5 27.37 30.29 2.45
C ARG A 5 26.35 29.80 1.42
N ASN A 6 26.77 29.72 0.15
CA ASN A 6 25.98 29.15 -0.94
C ASN A 6 25.85 27.64 -0.65
N ARG A 7 24.79 27.23 0.07
CA ARG A 7 24.51 25.81 0.29
C ARG A 7 24.04 25.24 -1.05
N GLU A 8 24.77 24.28 -1.60
CA GLU A 8 24.27 23.46 -2.70
C GLU A 8 22.87 22.97 -2.36
N LYS A 9 21.92 23.15 -3.28
CA LYS A 9 20.54 22.71 -3.08
C LYS A 9 20.55 21.19 -2.98
N ASN A 10 20.12 20.69 -1.82
CA ASN A 10 20.01 19.25 -1.60
C ASN A 10 18.92 18.69 -2.56
N PRO A 11 19.24 17.70 -3.42
CA PRO A 11 18.29 17.20 -4.42
C PRO A 11 17.02 16.61 -3.79
N TYR A 12 17.11 16.05 -2.57
CA TYR A 12 15.95 15.54 -1.85
C TYR A 12 14.97 16.65 -1.43
N GLN A 13 15.45 17.88 -1.19
CA GLN A 13 14.57 18.99 -0.80
C GLN A 13 13.63 19.39 -1.93
N ASN A 14 14.14 19.47 -3.17
CA ASN A 14 13.31 19.76 -4.33
C ASN A 14 12.29 18.63 -4.57
N MET A 15 12.74 17.38 -4.51
CA MET A 15 11.86 16.21 -4.67
C MET A 15 10.74 16.18 -3.61
N ILE A 16 11.04 16.48 -2.35
CA ILE A 16 10.02 16.55 -1.28
C ILE A 16 8.98 17.61 -1.61
N LEU A 17 9.39 18.80 -2.06
CA LEU A 17 8.47 19.87 -2.43
C LEU A 17 7.58 19.49 -3.62
N GLU A 18 8.13 18.79 -4.61
CA GLU A 18 7.38 18.28 -5.76
C GLU A 18 6.31 17.26 -5.32
N VAL A 19 6.65 16.34 -4.40
CA VAL A 19 5.73 15.31 -3.91
C VAL A 19 4.58 15.89 -3.09
N LEU A 20 4.74 17.03 -2.42
CA LEU A 20 3.64 17.71 -1.70
C LEU A 20 2.47 18.09 -2.61
N GLY A 21 2.70 18.26 -3.91
CA GLY A 21 1.65 18.52 -4.91
C GLY A 21 0.97 17.27 -5.45
N THR A 22 1.45 16.08 -5.11
CA THR A 22 0.89 14.79 -5.57
C THR A 22 -0.14 14.26 -4.58
N ARG A 23 -1.01 13.34 -5.04
CA ARG A 23 -2.04 12.75 -4.18
C ARG A 23 -1.42 11.68 -3.27
N PRO A 24 -1.37 11.87 -1.94
CA PRO A 24 -0.82 10.86 -1.04
C PRO A 24 -1.77 9.67 -0.90
N ILE A 25 -1.20 8.51 -0.57
CA ILE A 25 -1.96 7.37 -0.07
C ILE A 25 -2.39 7.62 1.37
N SER A 26 -3.63 7.27 1.69
CA SER A 26 -4.11 7.32 3.07
C SER A 26 -3.58 6.10 3.83
N PHE A 27 -2.92 6.35 4.96
CA PHE A 27 -2.40 5.30 5.84
C PHE A 27 -2.86 5.58 7.27
N ASN A 28 -3.58 4.63 7.87
CA ASN A 28 -3.92 4.68 9.28
C ASN A 28 -2.89 3.86 10.08
N PRO A 29 -2.10 4.48 10.97
CA PRO A 29 -1.13 3.79 11.83
C PRO A 29 -1.75 2.69 12.70
N ASP A 30 -3.03 2.78 13.04
CA ASP A 30 -3.73 1.74 13.80
C ASP A 30 -3.82 0.41 13.06
N LEU A 31 -3.85 0.43 11.72
CA LEU A 31 -3.78 -0.82 10.93
C LEU A 31 -2.42 -1.50 11.11
N ALA A 32 -1.33 -0.73 11.10
CA ALA A 32 -0.01 -1.28 11.35
C ALA A 32 0.16 -1.80 12.77
N ARG A 33 -0.41 -1.10 13.77
CA ARG A 33 -0.46 -1.57 15.17
C ARG A 33 -1.25 -2.87 15.30
N ALA A 34 -2.46 -2.91 14.75
CA ALA A 34 -3.34 -4.08 14.80
C ALA A 34 -2.73 -5.30 14.10
N LEU A 35 -2.07 -5.07 12.96
CA LEU A 35 -1.40 -6.14 12.20
C LEU A 35 0.03 -6.43 12.68
N GLY A 36 0.57 -5.65 13.61
CA GLY A 36 1.96 -5.78 14.09
C GLY A 36 3.02 -5.61 12.98
N SER A 37 2.70 -4.91 11.90
CA SER A 37 3.59 -4.71 10.74
C SER A 37 3.18 -3.51 9.92
N ILE A 38 4.13 -2.59 9.68
CA ILE A 38 3.92 -1.40 8.85
C ILE A 38 3.57 -1.81 7.42
N ALA A 39 4.31 -2.75 6.84
CA ALA A 39 4.06 -3.23 5.49
C ALA A 39 2.67 -3.88 5.36
N ALA A 40 2.24 -4.66 6.35
CA ALA A 40 0.89 -5.24 6.36
C ALA A 40 -0.21 -4.17 6.50
N GLY A 41 0.00 -3.19 7.39
CA GLY A 41 -0.90 -2.05 7.56
C GLY A 41 -1.06 -1.24 6.28
N LEU A 42 0.05 -0.94 5.61
CA LEU A 42 0.06 -0.18 4.36
C LEU A 42 -0.64 -0.94 3.24
N PHE A 43 -0.27 -2.22 3.06
CA PHE A 43 -0.88 -3.11 2.09
C PHE A 43 -2.40 -3.22 2.29
N PHE A 44 -2.84 -3.42 3.54
CA PHE A 44 -4.26 -3.53 3.86
C PHE A 44 -5.00 -2.20 3.69
N SER A 45 -4.39 -1.07 4.05
CA SER A 45 -4.95 0.26 3.78
C SER A 45 -5.26 0.44 2.30
N GLN A 46 -4.34 -0.02 1.42
CA GLN A 46 -4.54 0.07 -0.01
C GLN A 46 -5.65 -0.87 -0.52
N LEU A 47 -5.77 -2.08 0.03
CA LEU A 47 -6.89 -2.96 -0.29
C LEU A 47 -8.24 -2.35 0.17
N LEU A 48 -8.30 -1.75 1.35
CA LEU A 48 -9.50 -1.05 1.84
C LEU A 48 -9.86 0.15 0.96
N TYR A 49 -8.86 0.87 0.42
CA TYR A 49 -9.11 1.93 -0.55
C TYR A 49 -9.81 1.40 -1.80
N TRP A 50 -9.44 0.22 -2.31
CA TRP A 50 -10.06 -0.41 -3.48
C TRP A 50 -11.35 -1.18 -3.17
N TRP A 51 -11.63 -1.46 -1.90
CA TRP A 51 -12.82 -2.19 -1.50
C TRP A 51 -14.09 -1.45 -1.95
N LYS A 52 -14.98 -2.16 -2.64
CA LYS A 52 -16.22 -1.64 -3.24
C LYS A 52 -16.05 -0.57 -4.34
N LYS A 53 -14.82 -0.33 -4.83
CA LYS A 53 -14.57 0.61 -5.93
C LYS A 53 -14.39 -0.05 -7.30
N GLY A 54 -14.25 -1.37 -7.35
CA GLY A 54 -14.13 -2.14 -8.59
C GLY A 54 -15.47 -2.63 -9.15
N GLU A 55 -15.44 -3.17 -10.37
CA GLU A 55 -16.61 -3.74 -11.06
C GLU A 55 -17.30 -4.85 -10.27
N ASN A 56 -16.50 -5.63 -9.52
CA ASN A 56 -17.02 -6.58 -8.55
C ASN A 56 -16.83 -6.02 -7.13
N PRO A 57 -17.90 -5.55 -6.46
CA PRO A 57 -17.79 -4.96 -5.13
C PRO A 57 -17.23 -5.90 -4.06
N SER A 58 -17.29 -7.21 -4.30
CA SER A 58 -16.82 -8.26 -3.39
C SER A 58 -15.37 -8.70 -3.62
N MET A 59 -14.76 -8.33 -4.75
CA MET A 59 -13.40 -8.75 -5.11
C MET A 59 -12.55 -7.59 -5.63
N ILE A 60 -11.35 -7.45 -5.08
CA ILE A 60 -10.35 -6.48 -5.50
C ILE A 60 -9.35 -7.21 -6.40
N TYR A 61 -9.18 -6.74 -7.63
CA TYR A 61 -8.16 -7.22 -8.55
C TYR A 61 -6.97 -6.26 -8.56
N LYS A 62 -5.75 -6.78 -8.31
CA LYS A 62 -4.50 -6.04 -8.46
C LYS A 62 -3.30 -6.92 -8.81
N THR A 63 -2.43 -6.45 -9.69
CA THR A 63 -1.14 -7.10 -9.97
C THR A 63 -0.09 -6.79 -8.90
N VAL A 64 1.12 -7.33 -9.03
CA VAL A 64 2.25 -6.99 -8.14
C VAL A 64 2.74 -5.58 -8.43
N GLU A 65 2.83 -5.26 -9.72
CA GLU A 65 3.33 -4.02 -10.26
C GLU A 65 2.41 -2.85 -9.91
N GLU A 66 1.08 -3.02 -10.04
CA GLU A 66 0.12 -1.98 -9.64
C GLU A 66 0.21 -1.65 -8.15
N LEU A 67 0.34 -2.67 -7.30
CA LEU A 67 0.48 -2.46 -5.86
C LEU A 67 1.86 -1.90 -5.49
N GLU A 68 2.90 -2.23 -6.24
CA GLU A 68 4.25 -1.67 -6.04
C GLU A 68 4.28 -0.19 -6.40
N GLU A 69 3.67 0.21 -7.51
CA GLU A 69 3.50 1.61 -7.90
C GLU A 69 2.69 2.39 -6.86
N GLU A 70 1.61 1.80 -6.33
CA GLU A 70 0.74 2.46 -5.36
C GLU A 70 1.36 2.58 -3.96
N THR A 71 2.16 1.60 -3.52
CA THR A 71 2.58 1.48 -2.11
C THR A 71 4.09 1.49 -1.90
N THR A 72 4.88 1.42 -2.96
CA THR A 72 6.34 1.22 -2.94
C THR A 72 6.80 -0.08 -2.28
N LEU A 73 5.88 -1.00 -1.95
CA LEU A 73 6.23 -2.31 -1.42
C LEU A 73 6.70 -3.21 -2.56
N SER A 74 7.93 -3.70 -2.47
CA SER A 74 8.44 -4.73 -3.38
C SER A 74 7.59 -6.01 -3.33
N LYS A 75 7.66 -6.83 -4.38
CA LYS A 75 7.03 -8.16 -4.42
C LYS A 75 7.21 -8.98 -3.13
N HIS A 76 8.42 -9.02 -2.57
CA HIS A 76 8.70 -9.78 -1.34
C HIS A 76 8.00 -9.19 -0.11
N GLN A 77 7.96 -7.87 0.02
CA GLN A 77 7.25 -7.18 1.09
C GLN A 77 5.74 -7.37 0.95
N GLN A 78 5.19 -7.28 -0.27
CA GLN A 78 3.78 -7.55 -0.55
C GLN A 78 3.39 -8.98 -0.19
N LEU A 79 4.20 -9.99 -0.54
CA LEU A 79 3.93 -11.38 -0.17
C LEU A 79 3.94 -11.59 1.35
N SER A 80 4.85 -10.93 2.07
CA SER A 80 4.92 -11.00 3.54
C SER A 80 3.73 -10.31 4.19
N ALA A 81 3.35 -9.12 3.70
CA ALA A 81 2.17 -8.38 4.12
C ALA A 81 0.88 -9.17 3.87
N GLN A 82 0.74 -9.73 2.66
CA GLN A 82 -0.38 -10.58 2.28
C GLN A 82 -0.50 -11.79 3.23
N LYS A 83 0.59 -12.51 3.47
CA LYS A 83 0.61 -13.65 4.41
C LYS A 83 0.14 -13.23 5.80
N LYS A 84 0.56 -12.05 6.27
CA LYS A 84 0.14 -11.52 7.58
C LYS A 84 -1.36 -11.19 7.62
N CYS A 85 -1.90 -10.54 6.59
CA CYS A 85 -3.33 -10.24 6.51
C CYS A 85 -4.19 -11.52 6.43
N VAL A 86 -3.72 -12.53 5.70
CA VAL A 86 -4.37 -13.86 5.64
C VAL A 86 -4.29 -14.55 7.00
N SER A 87 -3.15 -14.52 7.67
CA SER A 87 -2.97 -15.24 8.94
C SER A 87 -3.86 -14.70 10.07
N VAL A 88 -4.21 -13.41 10.03
CA VAL A 88 -5.13 -12.80 11.00
C VAL A 88 -6.59 -12.85 10.55
N GLY A 89 -6.87 -13.39 9.37
CA GLY A 89 -8.23 -13.63 8.87
C GLY A 89 -8.95 -12.42 8.27
N VAL A 90 -8.27 -11.29 7.98
CA VAL A 90 -8.94 -10.09 7.43
C VAL A 90 -8.95 -10.03 5.90
N VAL A 91 -8.20 -10.92 5.24
CA VAL A 91 -8.10 -11.01 3.77
C VAL A 91 -8.09 -12.47 3.33
N LYS A 92 -8.87 -12.78 2.29
CA LYS A 92 -8.76 -14.02 1.49
C LYS A 92 -8.11 -13.69 0.14
N VAL A 93 -7.25 -14.57 -0.36
CA VAL A 93 -6.49 -14.37 -1.60
C VAL A 93 -6.76 -15.50 -2.57
N PHE A 94 -7.00 -15.15 -3.83
CA PHE A 94 -7.23 -16.09 -4.92
C PHE A 94 -6.29 -15.76 -6.08
N TYR A 95 -5.71 -16.80 -6.67
CA TYR A 95 -4.86 -16.67 -7.85
C TYR A 95 -5.62 -17.19 -9.06
N ARG A 96 -5.73 -16.39 -10.13
CA ARG A 96 -6.46 -16.76 -11.35
C ARG A 96 -5.66 -16.44 -12.61
N GLY A 97 -5.82 -17.27 -13.64
CA GLY A 97 -5.21 -17.09 -14.96
C GLY A 97 -3.72 -17.46 -15.04
N ILE A 98 -3.13 -17.24 -16.22
CA ILE A 98 -1.71 -17.44 -16.53
C ILE A 98 -1.21 -16.18 -17.27
N PRO A 99 -0.21 -15.44 -16.75
CA PRO A 99 0.40 -15.60 -15.42
C PRO A 99 -0.62 -15.34 -14.28
N PRO A 100 -0.39 -15.90 -13.08
CA PRO A 100 -1.35 -15.84 -11.98
C PRO A 100 -1.53 -14.42 -11.46
N LYS A 101 -2.77 -13.91 -11.55
CA LYS A 101 -3.16 -12.60 -11.02
C LYS A 101 -3.85 -12.74 -9.66
N ARG A 102 -3.56 -11.82 -8.75
CA ARG A 102 -4.11 -11.84 -7.39
C ARG A 102 -5.47 -11.15 -7.34
N HIS A 103 -6.41 -11.83 -6.70
CA HIS A 103 -7.72 -11.31 -6.36
C HIS A 103 -7.86 -11.39 -4.84
N PHE A 104 -8.32 -10.30 -4.22
CA PHE A 104 -8.44 -10.17 -2.78
C PHE A 104 -9.91 -10.00 -2.41
N GLN A 105 -10.31 -10.63 -1.31
CA GLN A 105 -11.59 -10.40 -0.67
C GLN A 105 -11.32 -9.95 0.77
N ILE A 106 -11.93 -8.83 1.17
CA ILE A 106 -11.88 -8.36 2.55
C ILE A 106 -12.85 -9.21 3.37
N ASP A 107 -12.36 -9.78 4.46
CA ASP A 107 -13.11 -10.65 5.36
C ASP A 107 -13.22 -9.95 6.72
N VAL A 108 -14.00 -8.86 6.73
CA VAL A 108 -14.33 -8.13 7.95
C VAL A 108 -15.84 -8.18 8.15
N ASP A 109 -16.26 -8.76 9.26
CA ASP A 109 -17.67 -8.74 9.63
C ASP A 109 -18.03 -7.36 10.15
N LYS A 110 -19.18 -6.84 9.72
CA LYS A 110 -19.83 -5.74 10.42
C LYS A 110 -20.47 -6.35 11.67
N THR A 111 -19.91 -6.06 12.83
CA THR A 111 -20.64 -6.22 14.09
C THR A 111 -21.83 -5.27 14.12
#